data_AF-A0A4Q6A871-F1
#
_entry.id   AF-A0A4Q6A871-F1
#
_cell.length_a   1.000
_cell.length_b   1.000
_cell.length_c   1.000
_cell.angle_alpha   90.00
_cell.angle_beta   90.00
_cell.angle_gamma   90.00
#
_symmetry.space_group_name_H-M   'P 1'
#
loop_
_entity.id
_entity.type
_entity.pdbx_description
1 polymer ?
#
loop_
_entity_poly.entity_id
_entity_poly.type
_entity_poly.pdbx_seq_one_letter_code
_entity_poly.pdbx_strand_id
1 'polypeptide(L)'
;PAVVRPTIRNTALVKFLGTIDANKRYFADDWPVYREADRLLMLAEIVNAEGGDPTQYIKPVRDRAYGGAANDPSPFVNGTKDQNELAIFAERSKEFVYEGKRWYDIRRMKVGNEPLVFISPNHPYGVLNKATQAYKVLWPIEAAIWTNDPLVDQTPGYLTAKPK
;
A
#
# COMPACT_ATOMS: atom_id res chain seq x y z
N PRO A 1 -3.11 16.17 -30.64
CA PRO A 1 -1.94 16.88 -30.05
C PRO A 1 -1.24 15.99 -29.02
N ALA A 2 0.08 15.75 -29.18
CA ALA A 2 0.84 15.01 -28.18
C ALA A 2 0.86 15.80 -26.87
N VAL A 3 0.45 15.16 -25.76
CA VAL A 3 0.48 15.77 -24.42
C VAL A 3 1.95 15.99 -24.05
N VAL A 4 2.39 17.25 -24.05
CA VAL A 4 3.72 17.63 -23.54
C VAL A 4 3.71 17.40 -22.04
N ARG A 5 4.35 16.30 -21.59
CA ARG A 5 4.52 16.03 -20.16
C ARG A 5 5.66 16.90 -19.63
N PRO A 6 5.47 17.63 -18.52
CA PRO A 6 6.53 18.44 -17.95
C PRO A 6 7.69 17.55 -17.48
N THR A 7 8.93 17.99 -17.71
CA THR A 7 10.11 17.33 -17.16
C THR A 7 10.14 17.53 -15.64
N ILE A 8 9.76 16.51 -14.89
CA ILE A 8 9.87 16.51 -13.42
C ILE A 8 11.34 16.43 -13.06
N ARG A 9 11.89 17.51 -12.47
CA ARG A 9 13.30 17.55 -12.03
C ARG A 9 13.49 16.98 -10.63
N ASN A 10 12.51 17.17 -9.74
CA ASN A 10 12.52 16.69 -8.36
C ASN A 10 11.07 16.46 -7.88
N THR A 11 10.91 15.55 -6.91
CA THR A 11 9.64 15.30 -6.22
C THR A 11 9.88 15.43 -4.72
N ALA A 12 9.01 16.17 -4.03
CA ALA A 12 9.04 16.29 -2.57
C ALA A 12 7.69 15.85 -2.00
N LEU A 13 7.73 15.06 -0.92
CA LEU A 13 6.54 14.71 -0.17
C LEU A 13 6.16 15.89 0.74
N VAL A 14 4.96 16.44 0.54
CA VAL A 14 4.42 17.59 1.29
C VAL A 14 3.18 17.21 2.12
N LYS A 15 3.04 15.93 2.45
CA LYS A 15 2.00 15.44 3.37
C LYS A 15 2.51 15.52 4.80
N PHE A 16 1.64 15.88 5.75
CA PHE A 16 1.96 16.08 7.17
C PHE A 16 3.09 17.10 7.41
N LEU A 17 2.99 18.27 6.77
CA LEU A 17 3.96 19.37 6.97
C LEU A 17 3.94 19.98 8.37
N GLY A 18 2.94 19.65 9.19
CA GLY A 18 2.68 20.31 10.46
C GLY A 18 2.20 21.76 10.27
N THR A 19 2.09 22.48 11.38
CA THR A 19 1.78 23.92 11.36
C THR A 19 3.06 24.73 11.14
N ILE A 20 3.01 25.68 10.22
CA ILE A 20 4.12 26.62 9.98
C ILE A 20 3.71 27.98 10.52
N ASP A 21 4.46 28.49 11.50
CA ASP A 21 4.25 29.81 12.10
C ASP A 21 5.61 30.51 12.31
N ALA A 22 5.71 31.78 11.93
CA ALA A 22 6.92 32.59 11.98
C ALA A 22 8.20 31.86 11.46
N ASN A 23 8.11 31.18 10.31
CA ASN A 23 9.16 30.34 9.71
C ASN A 23 9.64 29.16 10.57
N LYS A 24 8.93 28.82 11.64
CA LYS A 24 9.15 27.60 12.44
C LYS A 24 8.08 26.57 12.08
N ARG A 25 8.47 25.30 12.09
CA ARG A 25 7.58 24.17 11.83
C ARG A 25 7.30 23.44 13.13
N TYR A 26 6.02 23.21 13.40
CA TYR A 26 5.52 22.51 14.58
C TYR A 26 4.76 21.26 14.16
N PHE A 27 5.22 20.09 14.60
CA PHE A 27 4.56 18.81 14.38
C PHE A 27 3.64 18.50 15.55
N ALA A 28 2.53 19.25 15.63
CA ALA A 28 1.55 19.13 16.71
C ALA A 28 0.32 18.29 16.33
N ASP A 29 0.20 17.89 15.06
CA ASP A 29 -0.92 17.09 14.57
C ASP A 29 -0.80 15.63 15.03
N ASP A 30 -1.93 15.02 15.38
CA ASP A 30 -2.00 13.59 15.70
C ASP A 30 -1.69 12.73 14.46
N TRP A 31 -1.01 11.60 14.69
CA TRP A 31 -0.75 10.63 13.62
C TRP A 31 -1.96 9.71 13.41
N PRO A 32 -2.61 9.73 12.23
CA PRO A 32 -3.83 8.97 12.02
C PRO A 32 -3.51 7.49 11.73
N VAL A 33 -3.43 6.67 12.78
CA VAL A 33 -3.20 5.21 12.64
C VAL A 33 -4.39 4.52 11.95
N TYR A 34 -5.61 4.91 12.32
CA TYR A 34 -6.87 4.46 11.74
C TYR A 34 -7.78 5.65 11.42
N ARG A 35 -8.46 5.59 10.28
CA ARG A 35 -9.38 6.63 9.83
C ARG A 35 -10.39 6.09 8.83
N GLU A 36 -11.48 6.82 8.64
CA GLU A 36 -12.66 6.36 7.89
C GLU A 36 -12.34 5.87 6.46
N ALA A 37 -11.40 6.51 5.76
CA ALA A 37 -11.03 6.06 4.43
C ALA A 37 -10.42 4.64 4.41
N ASP A 38 -9.71 4.22 5.46
CA ASP A 38 -9.14 2.87 5.55
C ASP A 38 -10.26 1.85 5.73
N ARG A 39 -11.25 2.15 6.58
CA ARG A 39 -12.46 1.34 6.75
C ARG A 39 -13.21 1.17 5.42
N LEU A 40 -13.45 2.27 4.70
CA LEU A 40 -14.13 2.23 3.40
C LEU A 40 -13.34 1.41 2.37
N LEU A 41 -12.04 1.64 2.24
CA LEU A 41 -11.24 0.90 1.25
C LEU A 41 -11.06 -0.57 1.64
N MET A 42 -11.06 -0.93 2.92
CA MET A 42 -11.13 -2.34 3.36
C MET A 42 -12.49 -2.98 3.02
N LEU A 43 -13.60 -2.26 3.18
CA LEU A 43 -14.91 -2.76 2.76
C LEU A 43 -15.00 -2.94 1.24
N ALA A 44 -14.37 -2.05 0.47
CA ALA A 44 -14.25 -2.20 -0.98
C ALA A 44 -13.53 -3.52 -1.34
N GLU A 45 -12.44 -3.85 -0.65
CA GLU A 45 -11.73 -5.12 -0.85
C GLU A 45 -12.58 -6.33 -0.49
N ILE A 46 -13.28 -6.28 0.64
CA ILE A 46 -14.15 -7.38 1.09
C ILE A 46 -15.24 -7.65 0.06
N VAL A 47 -15.96 -6.60 -0.38
CA VAL A 47 -17.03 -6.76 -1.37
C VAL A 47 -16.49 -7.24 -2.72
N ASN A 48 -15.34 -6.73 -3.15
CA ASN A 48 -14.67 -7.26 -4.35
C ASN A 48 -14.28 -8.74 -4.18
N ALA A 49 -13.83 -9.14 -2.98
CA ALA A 49 -13.47 -10.51 -2.67
C ALA A 49 -14.69 -11.45 -2.72
N GLU A 50 -15.85 -10.98 -2.29
CA GLU A 50 -17.14 -11.68 -2.37
C GLU A 50 -17.74 -11.68 -3.79
N GLY A 51 -17.14 -10.95 -4.74
CA GLY A 51 -17.61 -10.85 -6.13
C GLY A 51 -18.69 -9.79 -6.35
N GLY A 52 -18.91 -8.91 -5.38
CA GLY A 52 -19.81 -7.77 -5.48
C GLY A 52 -19.16 -6.52 -6.09
N ASP A 53 -19.98 -5.48 -6.29
CA ASP A 53 -19.54 -4.18 -6.80
C ASP A 53 -19.01 -3.28 -5.65
N PRO A 54 -17.70 -2.94 -5.63
CA PRO A 54 -17.11 -2.14 -4.56
C PRO A 54 -17.32 -0.62 -4.73
N THR A 55 -18.02 -0.17 -5.77
CA THR A 55 -18.20 1.25 -6.12
C THR A 55 -18.67 2.09 -4.93
N GLN A 56 -19.63 1.58 -4.16
CA GLN A 56 -20.21 2.30 -3.01
C GLN A 56 -19.18 2.66 -1.92
N TYR A 57 -18.07 1.93 -1.85
CA TYR A 57 -17.04 2.12 -0.82
C TYR A 57 -15.83 2.91 -1.31
N ILE A 58 -15.44 2.74 -2.58
CA ILE A 58 -14.32 3.49 -3.15
C ILE A 58 -14.72 4.91 -3.56
N LYS A 59 -15.95 5.10 -4.08
CA LYS A 59 -16.43 6.39 -4.60
C LYS A 59 -16.41 7.51 -3.55
N PRO A 60 -16.85 7.33 -2.29
CA PRO A 60 -16.81 8.40 -1.30
C PRO A 60 -15.40 8.93 -1.00
N VAL A 61 -14.38 8.06 -1.03
CA VAL A 61 -12.98 8.46 -0.82
C VAL A 61 -12.50 9.34 -1.96
N ARG A 62 -12.80 8.93 -3.19
CA ARG A 62 -12.45 9.67 -4.41
C ARG A 62 -13.20 11.00 -4.51
N ASP A 63 -14.51 10.99 -4.31
CA ASP A 63 -15.34 12.20 -4.32
C ASP A 63 -14.79 13.24 -3.35
N ARG A 64 -14.40 12.83 -2.14
CA ARG A 64 -13.77 13.74 -1.18
C ARG A 64 -12.42 14.26 -1.68
N ALA A 65 -11.57 13.38 -2.21
CA ALA A 65 -10.22 13.76 -2.68
C ALA A 65 -10.25 14.73 -3.88
N TYR A 66 -11.24 14.62 -4.76
CA TYR A 66 -11.41 15.49 -5.93
C TYR A 66 -12.36 16.68 -5.68
N GLY A 67 -12.92 16.82 -4.47
CA GLY A 67 -13.85 17.91 -4.16
C GLY A 67 -15.20 17.78 -4.88
N GLY A 68 -15.66 16.55 -5.10
CA GLY A 68 -16.93 16.20 -5.73
C GLY A 68 -16.78 15.26 -6.92
N ALA A 69 -17.79 14.41 -7.15
CA ALA A 69 -17.77 13.40 -8.21
C ALA A 69 -17.57 13.96 -9.63
N ALA A 70 -18.06 15.17 -9.89
CA ALA A 70 -17.93 15.84 -11.19
C ALA A 70 -16.48 16.25 -11.53
N ASN A 71 -15.61 16.33 -10.51
CA ASN A 71 -14.22 16.76 -10.65
C ASN A 71 -13.24 15.57 -10.75
N ASP A 72 -13.71 14.34 -10.60
CA ASP A 72 -12.87 13.15 -10.74
C ASP A 72 -12.61 12.89 -12.24
N PRO A 73 -11.36 13.05 -12.72
CA PRO A 73 -11.03 12.89 -14.14
C PRO A 73 -11.04 11.42 -14.59
N SER A 74 -11.07 10.47 -13.65
CA SER A 74 -11.10 9.04 -13.93
C SER A 74 -11.86 8.31 -12.83
N PRO A 75 -13.20 8.45 -12.77
CA PRO A 75 -14.02 7.79 -11.77
C PRO A 75 -13.77 6.28 -11.75
N PHE A 76 -13.94 5.68 -10.57
CA PHE A 76 -13.89 4.23 -10.46
C PHE A 76 -14.98 3.59 -11.33
N VAL A 77 -14.60 2.52 -12.05
CA VAL A 77 -15.51 1.71 -12.85
C VAL A 77 -15.35 0.26 -12.39
N ASN A 78 -16.46 -0.36 -12.00
CA ASN A 78 -16.48 -1.76 -11.61
C ASN A 78 -16.08 -2.66 -12.79
N GLY A 79 -15.20 -3.62 -12.54
CA GLY A 79 -14.69 -4.57 -13.51
C GLY A 79 -14.56 -5.98 -12.94
N THR A 80 -13.59 -6.74 -13.43
CA THR A 80 -13.27 -8.05 -12.86
C THR A 80 -12.68 -7.90 -11.46
N LYS A 81 -12.69 -8.99 -10.68
CA LYS A 81 -12.11 -9.02 -9.34
C LYS A 81 -10.65 -8.54 -9.31
N ASP A 82 -9.82 -8.95 -10.27
CA ASP A 82 -8.43 -8.51 -10.36
C ASP A 82 -8.30 -7.04 -10.80
N GLN A 83 -9.15 -6.56 -11.72
CA GLN A 83 -9.18 -5.15 -12.12
C GLN A 83 -9.56 -4.25 -10.94
N ASN A 84 -10.58 -4.64 -10.20
CA ASN A 84 -11.04 -3.96 -9.01
C ASN A 84 -9.99 -3.99 -7.90
N GLU A 85 -9.32 -5.13 -7.66
CA GLU A 85 -8.24 -5.23 -6.67
C GLU A 85 -7.13 -4.21 -6.98
N LEU A 86 -6.68 -4.15 -8.24
CA LEU A 86 -5.64 -3.20 -8.66
C LEU A 86 -6.10 -1.75 -8.54
N ALA A 87 -7.37 -1.46 -8.85
CA ALA A 87 -7.95 -0.13 -8.71
C ALA A 87 -8.06 0.29 -7.23
N ILE A 88 -8.52 -0.60 -6.36
CA ILE A 88 -8.60 -0.37 -4.91
C ILE A 88 -7.19 -0.18 -4.33
N PHE A 89 -6.24 -1.03 -4.72
CA PHE A 89 -4.85 -0.90 -4.29
C PHE A 89 -4.22 0.43 -4.76
N ALA A 90 -4.47 0.84 -5.99
CA ALA A 90 -4.02 2.13 -6.51
C ALA A 90 -4.62 3.29 -5.71
N GLU A 91 -5.90 3.19 -5.33
CA GLU A 91 -6.56 4.20 -4.49
C GLU A 91 -5.97 4.25 -3.09
N ARG A 92 -5.80 3.09 -2.43
CA ARG A 92 -5.11 2.98 -1.13
C ARG A 92 -3.72 3.60 -1.17
N SER A 93 -3.00 3.42 -2.28
CA SER A 93 -1.64 3.94 -2.44
C SER A 93 -1.59 5.47 -2.53
N LYS A 94 -2.60 6.09 -3.14
CA LYS A 94 -2.75 7.55 -3.19
C LYS A 94 -3.20 8.09 -1.83
N GLU A 95 -4.25 7.49 -1.29
CA GLU A 95 -4.92 7.92 -0.06
C GLU A 95 -3.99 7.82 1.16
N PHE A 96 -3.25 6.71 1.29
CA PHE A 96 -2.39 6.39 2.45
C PHE A 96 -0.89 6.57 2.17
N VAL A 97 -0.50 7.38 1.18
CA VAL A 97 0.92 7.72 1.00
C VAL A 97 1.46 8.26 2.33
N TYR A 98 2.62 7.75 2.76
CA TYR A 98 3.27 8.13 4.02
C TYR A 98 2.48 7.80 5.31
N GLU A 99 1.56 6.84 5.27
CA GLU A 99 0.82 6.37 6.47
C GLU A 99 1.14 4.90 6.85
N GLY A 100 2.23 4.34 6.33
CA GLY A 100 2.73 3.01 6.74
C GLY A 100 1.92 1.81 6.25
N LYS A 101 0.93 1.99 5.36
CA LYS A 101 0.05 0.90 4.88
C LYS A 101 0.64 0.05 3.75
N ARG A 102 1.45 0.66 2.88
CA ARG A 102 1.89 0.10 1.59
C ARG A 102 2.51 -1.30 1.67
N TRP A 103 3.40 -1.56 2.64
CA TRP A 103 4.05 -2.86 2.78
C TRP A 103 3.05 -3.97 3.11
N TYR A 104 2.09 -3.69 3.98
CA TYR A 104 1.05 -4.65 4.37
C TYR A 104 0.07 -4.88 3.23
N ASP A 105 -0.29 -3.83 2.49
CA ASP A 105 -1.17 -3.93 1.34
C ASP A 105 -0.57 -4.82 0.25
N ILE A 106 0.69 -4.63 -0.15
CA ILE A 106 1.31 -5.47 -1.20
C ILE A 106 1.51 -6.93 -0.77
N ARG A 107 1.61 -7.19 0.53
CA ARG A 107 1.75 -8.56 1.06
C ARG A 107 0.44 -9.35 1.00
N ARG A 108 -0.70 -8.67 1.20
CA ARG A 108 -2.01 -9.32 1.32
C ARG A 108 -2.85 -9.27 0.04
N MET A 109 -2.75 -8.16 -0.73
CA MET A 109 -3.49 -7.97 -1.97
C MET A 109 -2.83 -8.73 -3.11
N LYS A 110 -3.61 -9.13 -4.11
CA LYS A 110 -3.14 -10.07 -5.16
C LYS A 110 -3.84 -9.91 -6.50
N VAL A 111 -3.15 -10.27 -7.58
CA VAL A 111 -3.77 -10.53 -8.88
C VAL A 111 -3.79 -12.04 -9.10
N GLY A 112 -4.97 -12.60 -9.36
CA GLY A 112 -5.17 -14.05 -9.36
C GLY A 112 -4.78 -14.66 -8.01
N ASN A 113 -3.80 -15.56 -8.02
CA ASN A 113 -3.27 -16.18 -6.81
C ASN A 113 -1.97 -15.56 -6.32
N GLU A 114 -1.51 -14.46 -6.96
CA GLU A 114 -0.17 -13.94 -6.70
C GLU A 114 -0.16 -12.60 -5.96
N PRO A 115 0.44 -12.54 -4.75
CA PRO A 115 0.57 -11.31 -3.99
C PRO A 115 1.32 -10.21 -4.75
N LEU A 116 0.86 -8.98 -4.59
CA LEU A 116 1.42 -7.80 -5.28
C LEU A 116 2.87 -7.48 -4.89
N VAL A 117 3.39 -8.03 -3.80
CA VAL A 117 4.77 -7.85 -3.35
C VAL A 117 5.78 -8.44 -4.34
N PHE A 118 5.39 -9.41 -5.16
CA PHE A 118 6.27 -10.04 -6.13
C PHE A 118 6.29 -9.31 -7.47
N ILE A 119 7.47 -9.21 -8.08
CA ILE A 119 7.63 -8.67 -9.43
C ILE A 119 6.87 -9.54 -10.42
N SER A 120 6.03 -8.91 -11.24
CA SER A 120 5.09 -9.57 -12.15
C SER A 120 4.87 -8.73 -13.41
N PRO A 121 4.63 -9.34 -14.58
CA PRO A 121 4.20 -8.61 -15.77
C PRO A 121 2.75 -8.11 -15.66
N ASN A 122 1.95 -8.65 -14.74
CA ASN A 122 0.51 -8.32 -14.63
C ASN A 122 0.25 -7.04 -13.82
N HIS A 123 1.23 -6.54 -13.08
CA HIS A 123 1.13 -5.29 -12.32
C HIS A 123 2.51 -4.67 -12.04
N PRO A 124 2.62 -3.34 -11.89
CA PRO A 124 3.91 -2.66 -11.74
C PRO A 124 4.40 -2.53 -10.28
N TYR A 125 3.75 -3.20 -9.33
CA TYR A 125 3.92 -2.91 -7.90
C TYR A 125 4.94 -3.76 -7.14
N GLY A 126 5.41 -4.85 -7.76
CA GLY A 126 6.28 -5.82 -7.11
C GLY A 126 7.65 -5.25 -6.74
N VAL A 127 8.17 -5.68 -5.60
CA VAL A 127 9.47 -5.26 -5.06
C VAL A 127 10.40 -6.43 -4.74
N LEU A 128 9.88 -7.66 -4.73
CA LEU A 128 10.65 -8.89 -4.48
C LEU A 128 10.63 -9.81 -5.69
N ASN A 129 11.78 -10.41 -6.00
CA ASN A 129 11.83 -11.55 -6.91
C ASN A 129 11.31 -12.80 -6.19
N LYS A 130 10.20 -13.40 -6.66
CA LYS A 130 9.58 -14.57 -6.00
C LYS A 130 10.53 -15.76 -5.86
N ALA A 131 11.36 -16.03 -6.87
CA ALA A 131 12.25 -17.19 -6.87
C ALA A 131 13.41 -17.07 -5.87
N THR A 132 13.93 -15.85 -5.68
CA THR A 132 15.16 -15.65 -4.90
C THR A 132 14.96 -14.86 -3.61
N GLN A 133 13.79 -14.23 -3.40
CA GLN A 133 13.55 -13.29 -2.33
C GLN A 133 12.20 -13.50 -1.61
N ALA A 134 11.47 -14.59 -1.87
CA ALA A 134 10.18 -14.84 -1.21
C ALA A 134 10.23 -14.84 0.32
N TYR A 135 11.35 -15.28 0.90
CA TYR A 135 11.55 -15.26 2.35
C TYR A 135 11.53 -13.84 2.95
N LYS A 136 11.84 -12.80 2.16
CA LYS A 136 11.85 -11.39 2.60
C LYS A 136 10.46 -10.79 2.80
N VAL A 137 9.40 -11.55 2.57
CA VAL A 137 8.03 -11.18 2.96
C VAL A 137 7.91 -11.09 4.49
N LEU A 138 8.70 -11.90 5.21
CA LEU A 138 8.83 -11.83 6.66
C LEU A 138 10.18 -11.21 7.02
N TRP A 139 10.19 -10.40 8.08
CA TRP A 139 11.42 -9.79 8.57
C TRP A 139 12.30 -10.83 9.25
N PRO A 140 13.63 -10.69 9.18
CA PRO A 140 14.51 -11.55 9.95
C PRO A 140 14.35 -11.26 11.44
N ILE A 141 14.55 -12.29 12.25
CA ILE A 141 14.77 -12.14 13.68
C ILE A 141 16.21 -11.67 13.89
N GLU A 142 16.38 -10.68 14.78
CA GLU A 142 17.68 -10.12 15.14
C GLU A 142 18.63 -11.22 15.65
N ALA A 143 19.92 -11.09 15.32
CA ALA A 143 20.92 -12.13 15.52
C ALA A 143 21.08 -12.56 16.99
N ALA A 144 21.16 -11.61 17.91
CA ALA A 144 21.31 -11.88 19.33
C ALA A 144 20.08 -12.58 19.93
N ILE A 145 18.86 -12.33 19.44
CA ILE A 145 17.65 -13.00 19.95
C ILE A 145 17.75 -14.53 19.77
N TRP A 146 17.91 -15.01 18.53
CA TRP A 146 17.95 -16.47 18.28
C TRP A 146 19.29 -17.11 18.66
N THR A 147 20.34 -16.32 18.87
CA THR A 147 21.61 -16.82 19.41
C THR A 147 21.55 -17.03 20.93
N ASN A 148 20.84 -16.15 21.65
CA ASN A 148 20.74 -16.22 23.11
C ASN A 148 19.56 -17.07 23.61
N ASP A 149 18.49 -17.20 22.84
CA ASP A 149 17.34 -18.04 23.17
C ASP A 149 17.32 -19.32 22.29
N PRO A 150 17.62 -20.50 22.88
CA PRO A 150 17.66 -21.75 22.13
C PRO A 150 16.28 -22.21 21.64
N LEU A 151 15.18 -21.60 22.08
CA LEU A 151 13.82 -21.91 21.60
C LEU A 151 13.41 -21.07 20.40
N VAL A 152 14.14 -20.01 20.08
CA VAL A 152 13.85 -19.14 18.93
C VAL A 152 14.63 -19.61 17.72
N ASP A 153 13.91 -19.97 16.66
CA ASP A 153 14.49 -20.24 15.35
C ASP A 153 14.41 -19.00 14.47
N GLN A 154 15.40 -18.86 13.58
CA GLN A 154 15.40 -17.79 12.60
C GLN A 154 14.22 -17.93 11.63
N THR A 155 13.69 -16.79 11.16
CA THR A 155 12.70 -16.72 10.10
C THR A 155 13.14 -17.53 8.89
N PRO A 156 12.31 -18.47 8.37
CA PRO A 156 12.70 -19.35 7.29
C PRO A 156 13.26 -18.61 6.07
N GLY A 157 14.41 -19.07 5.56
CA GLY A 157 15.08 -18.52 4.38
C GLY A 157 16.21 -17.53 4.68
N TYR A 158 16.27 -16.97 5.89
CA TYR A 158 17.44 -16.22 6.35
C TYR A 158 18.55 -17.15 6.85
N LEU A 159 19.80 -16.68 6.72
CA LEU A 159 20.97 -17.41 7.22
C LEU A 159 20.93 -17.50 8.75
N THR A 160 21.27 -18.68 9.27
CA THR A 160 21.43 -18.93 10.70
C THR A 160 22.58 -19.90 10.93
N ALA A 161 23.30 -19.72 12.04
CA ALA A 161 24.32 -20.65 12.51
C ALA A 161 23.75 -21.75 13.41
N LYS A 162 22.48 -21.64 13.80
CA LYS A 162 21.79 -22.63 14.63
C LYS A 162 21.56 -23.91 13.80
N PRO A 163 21.93 -25.10 14.31
CA PRO A 163 21.56 -26.36 13.69
C PRO A 163 20.03 -26.48 13.60
N LYS A 164 19.53 -27.08 12.51
CA LYS A 164 18.12 -27.42 12.34
C LYS A 164 17.85 -28.85 12.76
#